data_AF-A0AAJ1WS28-F1
#
_entry.id   AF-A0AAJ1WS28-F1
#
_cell.length_a   1.000
_cell.length_b   1.000
_cell.length_c   1.000
_cell.angle_alpha   90.00
_cell.angle_beta   90.00
_cell.angle_gamma   90.00
#
_symmetry.space_group_name_H-M   'P 1'
#
loop_
_entity.id
_entity.type
_entity.pdbx_description
1 polymer ?
#
loop_
_entity_poly.entity_id
_entity_poly.type
_entity_poly.pdbx_seq_one_letter_code
_entity_poly.pdbx_strand_id
1 'polypeptide(L)'
;MKKWILALSTLVFLLTATTGCSFIKDQVNATAIADDMNKIVEKANTNDELVQKINGQYEEFGKVLQGNKITPDVAKKAQPYLDNALKDAKSYDEAVKKLASDIPKLKELVAKFTDAETKKLADQFVTDFEKSSKLEVQYSETQLKLIEADKNFLNTNGKEVAGKDLVDKHADLNKQLQTSIDEFNKSWGEFNKKVTGDKIK
;
A
#
# COMPACT_ATOMS: atom_id res chain seq x y z
N MET A 1 -10.27 10.51 12.84
CA MET A 1 -11.52 10.10 13.53
C MET A 1 -11.51 8.59 13.66
N LYS A 2 -11.57 8.06 14.89
CA LYS A 2 -11.65 6.63 15.19
C LYS A 2 -13.01 6.08 14.76
N LYS A 3 -13.03 4.91 14.12
CA LYS A 3 -14.10 3.92 14.33
C LYS A 3 -13.48 2.55 14.54
N TRP A 4 -13.55 2.14 15.80
CA TRP A 4 -13.45 0.75 16.24
C TRP A 4 -14.76 0.05 15.86
N ILE A 5 -14.76 -1.27 15.67
CA ILE A 5 -15.72 -2.20 16.31
C ILE A 5 -15.17 -3.63 16.24
N LEU A 6 -14.96 -4.17 17.45
CA LEU A 6 -14.72 -5.57 17.79
C LEU A 6 -15.91 -6.48 17.41
N ALA A 7 -15.57 -7.76 17.25
CA ALA A 7 -16.36 -8.98 17.38
C ALA A 7 -17.83 -8.85 17.82
N LEU A 8 -18.73 -9.48 17.06
CA LEU A 8 -19.88 -10.18 17.63
C LEU A 8 -20.17 -11.45 16.82
N SER A 9 -19.97 -12.59 17.48
CA SER A 9 -20.40 -13.90 17.05
C SER A 9 -21.92 -13.99 17.00
N THR A 10 -22.49 -14.45 15.89
CA THR A 10 -23.71 -15.28 15.92
C THR A 10 -23.67 -16.25 14.75
N LEU A 11 -23.38 -17.52 15.07
CA LEU A 11 -23.79 -18.66 14.27
C LEU A 11 -25.31 -18.60 14.09
N VAL A 12 -25.79 -18.63 12.85
CA VAL A 12 -27.10 -19.19 12.53
C VAL A 12 -26.92 -20.15 11.36
N PHE A 13 -26.71 -21.42 11.71
CA PHE A 13 -27.00 -22.55 10.84
C PHE A 13 -28.52 -22.66 10.74
N LEU A 14 -29.09 -22.53 9.54
CA LEU A 14 -30.40 -23.10 9.24
C LEU A 14 -30.34 -23.74 7.85
N LEU A 15 -30.45 -25.06 7.88
CA LEU A 15 -30.48 -26.00 6.78
C LEU A 15 -31.69 -25.77 5.88
N THR A 16 -31.44 -25.56 4.59
CA THR A 16 -32.33 -26.02 3.51
C THR A 16 -31.48 -26.70 2.43
N ALA A 17 -31.27 -28.01 2.57
CA ALA A 17 -31.06 -28.89 1.43
C ALA A 17 -32.47 -29.16 0.84
N THR A 18 -32.71 -29.15 -0.46
CA THR A 18 -32.23 -30.18 -1.39
C THR A 18 -32.32 -29.69 -2.84
N THR A 19 -31.25 -29.09 -3.36
CA THR A 19 -30.83 -29.02 -4.80
C THR A 19 -29.41 -28.45 -4.96
N GLY A 20 -28.75 -27.95 -3.90
CA GLY A 20 -27.56 -27.10 -3.99
C GLY A 20 -26.19 -27.66 -3.59
N CYS A 21 -25.92 -28.97 -3.66
CA CYS A 21 -24.61 -29.50 -3.23
C CYS A 21 -23.41 -29.01 -4.09
N SER A 22 -23.61 -28.75 -5.38
CA SER A 22 -22.58 -28.11 -6.23
C SER A 22 -22.42 -26.63 -5.87
N PHE A 23 -23.54 -25.90 -5.79
CA PHE A 23 -23.54 -24.47 -5.49
C PHE A 23 -22.88 -24.13 -4.14
N ILE A 24 -23.15 -24.91 -3.09
CA ILE A 24 -22.54 -24.69 -1.76
C ILE A 24 -21.03 -25.00 -1.80
N LYS A 25 -20.61 -26.06 -2.50
CA LYS A 25 -19.19 -26.43 -2.63
C LYS A 25 -18.42 -25.39 -3.44
N ASP A 26 -19.02 -24.87 -4.51
CA ASP A 26 -18.44 -23.83 -5.36
C ASP A 26 -18.31 -22.50 -4.60
N GLN A 27 -19.29 -22.15 -3.77
CA GLN A 27 -19.25 -20.96 -2.92
C GLN A 27 -18.22 -21.05 -1.78
N VAL A 28 -18.09 -22.22 -1.13
CA VAL A 28 -17.05 -22.47 -0.11
C VAL A 28 -15.65 -22.37 -0.74
N ASN A 29 -15.47 -22.88 -1.96
CA ASN A 29 -14.21 -22.76 -2.69
C ASN A 29 -13.92 -21.30 -3.08
N ALA A 30 -14.92 -20.56 -3.57
CA ALA A 30 -14.77 -19.15 -3.92
C ALA A 30 -14.35 -18.29 -2.72
N THR A 31 -14.96 -18.52 -1.55
CA THR A 31 -14.63 -17.83 -0.29
C THR A 31 -13.19 -18.11 0.13
N ALA A 32 -12.76 -19.39 0.09
CA ALA A 32 -11.39 -19.75 0.42
C ALA A 32 -10.35 -19.11 -0.51
N ILE A 33 -10.65 -19.04 -1.83
CA ILE A 33 -9.80 -18.36 -2.80
C ILE A 33 -9.73 -16.85 -2.48
N ALA A 34 -10.87 -16.21 -2.18
CA ALA A 34 -10.92 -14.79 -1.81
C ALA A 34 -10.14 -14.51 -0.51
N ASP A 35 -10.24 -15.37 0.50
CA ASP A 35 -9.46 -15.25 1.74
C ASP A 35 -7.95 -15.30 1.49
N ASP A 36 -7.49 -16.19 0.61
CA ASP A 36 -6.08 -16.27 0.25
C ASP A 36 -5.61 -15.03 -0.55
N MET A 37 -6.47 -14.46 -1.38
CA MET A 37 -6.21 -13.17 -2.04
C MET A 37 -6.14 -12.02 -1.03
N ASN A 38 -7.06 -11.97 -0.07
CA ASN A 38 -7.11 -10.96 0.99
C ASN A 38 -5.86 -10.99 1.87
N LYS A 39 -5.36 -12.18 2.24
CA LYS A 39 -4.10 -12.31 3.01
C LYS A 39 -2.87 -11.74 2.30
N ILE A 40 -2.87 -11.69 0.96
CA ILE A 40 -1.79 -11.05 0.20
C ILE A 40 -1.91 -9.53 0.31
N VAL A 41 -3.12 -8.99 0.19
CA VAL A 41 -3.41 -7.55 0.34
C VAL A 41 -3.16 -7.07 1.78
N GLU A 42 -3.54 -7.83 2.80
CA GLU A 42 -3.37 -7.43 4.20
C GLU A 42 -1.90 -7.25 4.60
N LYS A 43 -0.98 -7.94 3.93
CA LYS A 43 0.47 -7.69 4.10
C LYS A 43 0.90 -6.31 3.61
N ALA A 44 0.15 -5.70 2.69
CA ALA A 44 0.39 -4.33 2.24
C ALA A 44 0.11 -3.31 3.36
N ASN A 45 -0.91 -3.57 4.20
CA ASN A 45 -1.35 -2.63 5.25
C ASN A 45 -0.29 -2.40 6.34
N THR A 46 0.74 -3.25 6.45
CA THR A 46 1.85 -3.03 7.38
C THR A 46 2.80 -1.91 6.96
N ASN A 47 2.69 -1.43 5.71
CA ASN A 47 3.56 -0.38 5.18
C ASN A 47 3.22 1.02 5.73
N ASP A 48 1.99 1.24 6.19
CA ASP A 48 1.53 2.53 6.73
C ASP A 48 2.40 3.02 7.90
N GLU A 49 2.83 2.11 8.77
CA GLU A 49 3.71 2.45 9.89
C GLU A 49 5.08 2.96 9.42
N LEU A 50 5.61 2.41 8.33
CA LEU A 50 6.87 2.86 7.74
C LEU A 50 6.71 4.25 7.12
N VAL A 51 5.62 4.48 6.38
CA VAL A 51 5.30 5.79 5.80
C VAL A 51 5.14 6.85 6.89
N GLN A 52 4.44 6.54 7.99
CA GLN A 52 4.30 7.45 9.14
C GLN A 52 5.65 7.78 9.79
N LYS A 53 6.54 6.78 9.94
CA LYS A 53 7.89 7.02 10.47
C LYS A 53 8.68 7.94 9.55
N ILE A 54 8.71 7.69 8.24
CA ILE A 54 9.40 8.53 7.25
C ILE A 54 8.89 9.98 7.34
N ASN A 55 7.56 10.17 7.33
CA ASN A 55 6.95 11.49 7.44
C ASN A 55 7.30 12.20 8.76
N GLY A 56 7.29 11.48 9.88
CA GLY A 56 7.70 12.01 11.17
C GLY A 56 9.15 12.47 11.19
N GLN A 57 10.07 11.69 10.60
CA GLN A 57 11.47 12.12 10.47
C GLN A 57 11.61 13.37 9.60
N TYR A 58 10.86 13.47 8.51
CA TYR A 58 10.85 14.65 7.64
C TYR A 58 10.29 15.90 8.32
N GLU A 59 9.26 15.74 9.15
CA GLU A 59 8.69 16.84 9.93
C GLU A 59 9.74 17.40 10.91
N GLU A 60 10.43 16.53 11.64
CA GLU A 60 11.50 16.94 12.56
C GLU A 60 12.71 17.54 11.82
N PHE A 61 13.12 16.96 10.69
CA PHE A 61 14.12 17.55 9.80
C PHE A 61 13.75 18.97 9.39
N GLY A 62 12.51 19.18 8.95
CA GLY A 62 11.98 20.49 8.59
C GLY A 62 12.02 21.49 9.76
N LYS A 63 11.62 21.07 10.97
CA LYS A 63 11.68 21.91 12.19
C LYS A 63 13.10 22.37 12.51
N VAL A 64 14.11 21.52 12.33
CA VAL A 64 15.52 21.91 12.55
C VAL A 64 15.98 22.97 11.54
N LEU A 65 15.51 22.90 10.29
CA LEU A 65 15.88 23.83 9.24
C LEU A 65 15.10 25.16 9.24
N GLN A 66 13.92 25.23 9.85
CA GLN A 66 13.08 26.42 9.83
C GLN A 66 13.81 27.67 10.34
N GLY A 67 13.97 28.66 9.46
CA GLY A 67 14.55 29.97 9.77
C GLY A 67 16.07 29.97 9.97
N ASN A 68 16.74 28.82 9.88
CA ASN A 68 18.16 28.70 10.14
C ASN A 68 18.96 28.66 8.83
N LYS A 69 20.04 29.44 8.77
CA LYS A 69 21.09 29.20 7.78
C LYS A 69 21.68 27.81 8.05
N ILE A 70 21.93 27.03 7.00
CA ILE A 70 22.59 25.73 7.15
C ILE A 70 24.05 25.98 7.56
N THR A 71 24.28 25.84 8.85
CA THR A 71 25.60 25.85 9.49
C THR A 71 26.00 24.41 9.79
N PRO A 72 27.29 24.14 10.06
CA PRO A 72 27.73 22.80 10.46
C PRO A 72 26.97 22.22 11.67
N ASP A 73 26.60 23.06 12.64
CA ASP A 73 25.84 22.62 13.81
C ASP A 73 24.39 22.26 13.47
N VAL A 74 23.74 23.04 12.60
CA VAL A 74 22.40 22.74 12.09
C VAL A 74 22.44 21.45 11.26
N ALA A 75 23.43 21.29 10.39
CA ALA A 75 23.65 20.09 9.60
C ALA A 75 23.82 18.85 10.50
N LYS A 76 24.68 18.93 11.52
CA LYS A 76 24.88 17.84 12.47
C LYS A 76 23.61 17.45 13.23
N LYS A 77 22.75 18.42 13.58
CA LYS A 77 21.47 18.18 14.25
C LYS A 77 20.40 17.60 13.32
N ALA A 78 20.41 18.00 12.05
CA ALA A 78 19.44 17.56 11.05
C ALA A 78 19.78 16.17 10.47
N GLN A 79 21.06 15.81 10.37
CA GLN A 79 21.55 14.59 9.73
C GLN A 79 20.88 13.29 10.24
N PRO A 80 20.69 13.08 11.56
CA PRO A 80 20.09 11.84 12.06
C PRO A 80 18.66 11.60 11.56
N TYR A 81 17.88 12.67 11.34
CA TYR A 81 16.51 12.54 10.83
C TYR A 81 16.50 12.03 9.39
N LEU A 82 17.39 12.53 8.53
CA LEU A 82 17.54 12.02 7.17
C LEU A 82 18.14 10.61 7.12
N ASP A 83 19.04 10.26 8.04
CA ASP A 83 19.58 8.90 8.15
C ASP A 83 18.49 7.89 8.52
N ASN A 84 17.65 8.23 9.50
CA ASN A 84 16.51 7.42 9.90
C ASN A 84 15.43 7.34 8.81
N ALA A 85 15.09 8.47 8.19
CA ALA A 85 14.16 8.50 7.05
C ALA A 85 14.64 7.59 5.92
N LEU A 86 15.94 7.63 5.57
CA LEU A 86 16.51 6.78 4.54
C LEU A 86 16.43 5.29 4.90
N LYS A 87 16.69 4.94 6.17
CA LYS A 87 16.59 3.57 6.65
C LYS A 87 15.14 3.06 6.53
N ASP A 88 14.18 3.82 7.03
CA ASP A 88 12.76 3.44 7.00
C ASP A 88 12.22 3.40 5.56
N ALA A 89 12.66 4.33 4.69
CA ALA A 89 12.31 4.34 3.27
C ALA A 89 12.86 3.14 2.51
N LYS A 90 14.05 2.64 2.86
CA LYS A 90 14.59 1.39 2.28
C LYS A 90 13.75 0.18 2.69
N SER A 91 13.36 0.09 3.96
CA SER A 91 12.45 -0.97 4.43
C SER A 91 11.08 -0.89 3.75
N TYR A 92 10.57 0.32 3.50
CA TYR A 92 9.33 0.52 2.76
C TYR A 92 9.45 0.07 1.30
N ASP A 93 10.50 0.49 0.58
CA ASP A 93 10.77 0.06 -0.81
C ASP A 93 10.88 -1.47 -0.93
N GLU A 94 11.60 -2.12 -0.01
CA GLU A 94 11.71 -3.58 0.04
C GLU A 94 10.35 -4.26 0.26
N ALA A 95 9.53 -3.73 1.17
CA ALA A 95 8.21 -4.27 1.48
C ALA A 95 7.25 -4.16 0.28
N VAL A 96 7.23 -3.00 -0.40
CA VAL A 96 6.41 -2.78 -1.59
C VAL A 96 6.86 -3.65 -2.76
N LYS A 97 8.17 -3.81 -2.98
CA LYS A 97 8.71 -4.72 -4.01
C LYS A 97 8.33 -6.17 -3.74
N LYS A 98 8.37 -6.59 -2.47
CA LYS A 98 7.91 -7.93 -2.07
C LYS A 98 6.42 -8.12 -2.34
N LEU A 99 5.59 -7.12 -2.05
CA LEU A 99 4.16 -7.16 -2.36
C LEU A 99 3.91 -7.33 -3.87
N ALA A 100 4.60 -6.52 -4.68
CA ALA A 100 4.51 -6.62 -6.14
C ALA A 100 4.93 -8.01 -6.66
N SER A 101 5.86 -8.69 -5.99
CA SER A 101 6.29 -10.05 -6.35
C SER A 101 5.22 -11.14 -6.11
N ASP A 102 4.20 -10.86 -5.28
CA ASP A 102 3.08 -11.78 -5.02
C ASP A 102 1.94 -11.64 -6.04
N ILE A 103 1.95 -10.64 -6.93
CA ILE A 103 0.92 -10.42 -7.97
C ILE A 103 0.70 -11.66 -8.87
N PRO A 104 1.73 -12.39 -9.33
CA PRO A 104 1.50 -13.61 -10.11
C PRO A 104 0.66 -14.65 -9.37
N LYS A 105 0.82 -14.78 -8.04
CA LYS A 105 0.01 -15.70 -7.22
C LYS A 105 -1.45 -15.28 -7.18
N LEU A 106 -1.72 -13.97 -7.14
CA LEU A 106 -3.09 -13.47 -7.24
C LEU A 106 -3.73 -13.84 -8.58
N LYS A 107 -2.98 -13.72 -9.69
CA LYS A 107 -3.48 -14.14 -11.02
C LYS A 107 -3.78 -15.65 -11.08
N GLU A 108 -2.95 -16.48 -10.46
CA GLU A 108 -3.20 -17.92 -10.33
C GLU A 108 -4.44 -18.22 -9.50
N LEU A 109 -4.70 -17.47 -8.43
CA LEU A 109 -5.92 -17.60 -7.63
C LEU A 109 -7.16 -17.19 -8.42
N VAL A 110 -7.10 -16.09 -9.17
CA VAL A 110 -8.20 -15.64 -10.03
C VAL A 110 -8.60 -16.70 -11.07
N ALA A 111 -7.61 -17.40 -11.64
CA ALA A 111 -7.87 -18.46 -12.62
C ALA A 111 -8.67 -19.65 -12.08
N LYS A 112 -8.80 -19.79 -10.74
CA LYS A 112 -9.58 -20.85 -10.09
C LYS A 112 -11.07 -20.53 -9.99
N PHE A 113 -11.50 -19.30 -10.24
CA PHE A 113 -12.92 -18.95 -10.28
C PHE A 113 -13.58 -19.49 -11.56
N THR A 114 -14.67 -20.24 -11.37
CA THR A 114 -15.47 -20.81 -12.46
C THR A 114 -16.65 -19.92 -12.84
N ASP A 115 -17.20 -19.17 -11.88
CA ASP A 115 -18.27 -18.20 -12.12
C ASP A 115 -17.73 -16.98 -12.90
N ALA A 116 -18.33 -16.70 -14.06
CA ALA A 116 -17.83 -15.69 -14.98
C ALA A 116 -17.88 -14.26 -14.40
N GLU A 117 -18.94 -13.94 -13.64
CA GLU A 117 -19.08 -12.63 -13.02
C GLU A 117 -18.08 -12.43 -11.88
N THR A 118 -17.94 -13.43 -11.01
CA THR A 118 -16.94 -13.43 -9.92
C THR A 118 -15.53 -13.34 -10.49
N LYS A 119 -15.22 -14.14 -11.52
CA LYS A 119 -13.92 -14.10 -12.18
C LYS A 119 -13.62 -12.71 -12.75
N LYS A 120 -14.60 -12.07 -13.42
CA LYS A 120 -14.45 -10.71 -13.94
C LYS A 120 -14.11 -9.69 -12.85
N LEU A 121 -14.80 -9.75 -11.70
CA LEU A 121 -14.52 -8.86 -10.56
C LEU A 121 -13.15 -9.14 -9.95
N ALA A 122 -12.77 -10.42 -9.84
CA ALA A 122 -11.46 -10.83 -9.35
C ALA A 122 -10.33 -10.39 -10.29
N ASP A 123 -10.51 -10.50 -11.61
CA ASP A 123 -9.56 -9.99 -12.62
C ASP A 123 -9.38 -8.47 -12.50
N GLN A 124 -10.48 -7.72 -12.31
CA GLN A 124 -10.43 -6.27 -12.12
C GLN A 124 -9.68 -5.89 -10.84
N PHE A 125 -10.00 -6.55 -9.72
CA PHE A 125 -9.31 -6.40 -8.44
C PHE A 125 -7.79 -6.59 -8.60
N VAL A 126 -7.34 -7.68 -9.23
CA VAL A 126 -5.90 -7.94 -9.42
C VAL A 126 -5.26 -6.92 -10.35
N THR A 127 -5.99 -6.46 -11.37
CA THR A 127 -5.50 -5.43 -12.30
C THR A 127 -5.26 -4.10 -11.60
N ASP A 128 -6.21 -3.65 -10.77
CA ASP A 128 -6.08 -2.39 -10.03
C ASP A 128 -5.03 -2.49 -8.92
N PHE A 129 -4.93 -3.66 -8.27
CA PHE A 129 -3.87 -3.96 -7.31
C PHE A 129 -2.48 -3.94 -7.95
N GLU A 130 -2.33 -4.51 -9.15
CA GLU A 130 -1.08 -4.48 -9.91
C GLU A 130 -0.70 -3.05 -10.32
N LYS A 131 -1.67 -2.25 -10.75
CA LYS A 131 -1.46 -0.84 -11.11
C LYS A 131 -0.98 -0.04 -9.90
N SER A 132 -1.68 -0.14 -8.78
CA SER A 132 -1.32 0.57 -7.53
C SER A 132 0.04 0.13 -7.01
N SER A 133 0.32 -1.17 -6.96
CA SER A 133 1.63 -1.70 -6.53
C SER A 133 2.79 -1.17 -7.40
N LYS A 134 2.61 -1.07 -8.72
CA LYS A 134 3.65 -0.51 -9.62
C LYS A 134 3.90 0.97 -9.35
N LEU A 135 2.84 1.74 -9.12
CA LEU A 135 2.96 3.16 -8.76
C LEU A 135 3.65 3.32 -7.39
N GLU A 136 3.31 2.46 -6.43
CA GLU A 136 3.91 2.47 -5.10
C GLU A 136 5.41 2.15 -5.13
N VAL A 137 5.84 1.18 -5.97
CA VAL A 137 7.26 0.92 -6.21
C VAL A 137 7.94 2.18 -6.76
N GLN A 138 7.41 2.78 -7.82
CA GLN A 138 8.00 3.99 -8.42
C GLN A 138 8.06 5.17 -7.44
N TYR A 139 7.01 5.31 -6.62
CA TYR A 139 6.93 6.31 -5.57
C TYR A 139 8.03 6.09 -4.52
N SER A 140 8.16 4.87 -3.98
CA SER A 140 9.17 4.52 -2.98
C SER A 140 10.61 4.73 -3.47
N GLU A 141 10.91 4.37 -4.72
CA GLU A 141 12.21 4.61 -5.34
C GLU A 141 12.49 6.10 -5.54
N THR A 142 11.47 6.90 -5.83
CA THR A 142 11.59 8.36 -5.96
C THR A 142 11.77 9.02 -4.60
N GLN A 143 11.07 8.53 -3.56
CA GLN A 143 11.23 8.98 -2.17
C GLN A 143 12.65 8.74 -1.66
N LEU A 144 13.27 7.58 -1.98
CA LEU A 144 14.67 7.30 -1.67
C LEU A 144 15.61 8.34 -2.28
N LYS A 145 15.43 8.65 -3.57
CA LYS A 145 16.24 9.65 -4.29
C LYS A 145 16.08 11.06 -3.70
N LEU A 146 14.87 11.42 -3.26
CA LEU A 146 14.64 12.70 -2.60
C LEU A 146 15.37 12.78 -1.26
N ILE A 147 15.29 11.73 -0.43
CA ILE A 147 16.02 11.69 0.85
C ILE A 147 17.53 11.82 0.62
N GLU A 148 18.06 11.13 -0.39
CA GLU A 148 19.49 11.25 -0.76
C GLU A 148 19.84 12.66 -1.25
N ALA A 149 18.97 13.30 -2.02
CA ALA A 149 19.16 14.68 -2.45
C ALA A 149 19.13 15.66 -1.26
N ASP A 150 18.24 15.46 -0.28
CA ASP A 150 18.19 16.26 0.94
C ASP A 150 19.44 16.08 1.81
N LYS A 151 20.01 14.87 1.83
CA LYS A 151 21.31 14.62 2.48
C LYS A 151 22.44 15.36 1.79
N ASN A 152 22.46 15.38 0.46
CA ASN A 152 23.45 16.14 -0.30
C ASN A 152 23.29 17.65 -0.10
N PHE A 153 22.05 18.15 -0.07
CA PHE A 153 21.74 19.53 0.31
C PHE A 153 22.31 19.88 1.68
N LEU A 154 22.14 19.01 2.67
CA LEU A 154 22.69 19.21 4.00
C LEU A 154 24.22 19.21 4.01
N ASN A 155 24.84 18.22 3.37
CA ASN A 155 26.30 18.06 3.32
C ASN A 155 27.02 19.17 2.55
N THR A 156 26.34 19.79 1.59
CA THR A 156 26.87 20.92 0.81
C THR A 156 26.57 22.28 1.44
N ASN A 157 26.01 22.29 2.66
CA ASN A 157 25.55 23.49 3.36
C ASN A 157 24.54 24.31 2.54
N GLY A 158 23.64 23.62 1.86
CA GLY A 158 22.53 24.21 1.12
C GLY A 158 22.83 24.65 -0.32
N LYS A 159 23.96 24.24 -0.88
CA LYS A 159 24.36 24.64 -2.24
C LYS A 159 23.72 23.78 -3.33
N GLU A 160 23.54 22.49 -3.06
CA GLU A 160 22.92 21.55 -4.00
C GLU A 160 21.52 21.23 -3.54
N VAL A 161 20.50 21.60 -4.31
CA VAL A 161 19.11 21.26 -4.03
C VAL A 161 18.67 20.09 -4.91
N ALA A 162 17.68 19.32 -4.44
CA ALA A 162 17.00 18.38 -5.30
C ALA A 162 16.50 19.08 -6.57
N GLY A 163 16.71 18.45 -7.73
CA GLY A 163 16.20 18.98 -8.98
C GLY A 163 14.68 19.10 -8.95
N LYS A 164 14.13 20.20 -9.47
CA LYS A 164 12.68 20.45 -9.55
C LYS A 164 11.93 19.25 -10.15
N ASP A 165 12.49 18.64 -11.19
CA ASP A 165 11.92 17.47 -11.86
C ASP A 165 11.72 16.28 -10.92
N LEU A 166 12.61 16.07 -9.95
CA LEU A 166 12.50 14.97 -8.99
C LEU A 166 11.38 15.22 -7.98
N VAL A 167 11.27 16.46 -7.49
CA VAL A 167 10.20 16.87 -6.57
C VAL A 167 8.83 16.79 -7.25
N ASP A 168 8.73 17.32 -8.47
CA ASP A 168 7.50 17.27 -9.25
C ASP A 168 7.09 15.83 -9.57
N LYS A 169 8.05 14.99 -9.97
CA LYS A 169 7.79 13.57 -10.21
C LYS A 169 7.27 12.86 -8.97
N HIS A 170 7.84 13.14 -7.80
CA HIS A 170 7.38 12.54 -6.55
C HIS A 170 5.95 12.96 -6.20
N ALA A 171 5.63 14.25 -6.36
CA ALA A 171 4.30 14.78 -6.11
C ALA A 171 3.27 14.20 -7.08
N ASP A 172 3.62 14.10 -8.36
CA ASP A 172 2.77 13.49 -9.39
C ASP A 172 2.53 12.00 -9.13
N LEU A 173 3.58 11.24 -8.80
CA LEU A 173 3.45 9.83 -8.41
C LEU A 173 2.56 9.64 -7.19
N ASN A 174 2.70 10.49 -6.16
CA ASN A 174 1.82 10.43 -4.99
C ASN A 174 0.35 10.63 -5.40
N LYS A 175 0.06 11.65 -6.23
CA LYS A 175 -1.30 11.90 -6.71
C LYS A 175 -1.87 10.71 -7.49
N GLN A 176 -1.09 10.16 -8.42
CA GLN A 176 -1.49 8.99 -9.20
C GLN A 176 -1.71 7.76 -8.31
N LEU A 177 -0.84 7.54 -7.33
CA LEU A 177 -0.94 6.45 -6.37
C LEU A 177 -2.23 6.55 -5.55
N GLN A 178 -2.55 7.72 -5.00
CA GLN A 178 -3.80 7.93 -4.25
C GLN A 178 -5.04 7.59 -5.09
N THR A 179 -5.09 8.08 -6.33
CA THR A 179 -6.17 7.73 -7.26
C THR A 179 -6.23 6.24 -7.56
N SER A 180 -5.09 5.58 -7.77
CA SER A 180 -5.05 4.14 -8.04
C SER A 180 -5.44 3.30 -6.81
N ILE A 181 -5.17 3.78 -5.60
CA ILE A 181 -5.59 3.14 -4.34
C ILE A 181 -7.12 3.23 -4.20
N ASP A 182 -7.72 4.38 -4.51
CA ASP A 182 -9.18 4.52 -4.49
C ASP A 182 -9.87 3.57 -5.49
N GLU A 183 -9.32 3.46 -6.70
CA GLU A 183 -9.79 2.50 -7.72
C GLU A 183 -9.68 1.05 -7.23
N PHE A 184 -8.51 0.70 -6.68
CA PHE A 184 -8.25 -0.62 -6.09
C PHE A 184 -9.22 -0.94 -4.95
N ASN A 185 -9.41 -0.02 -3.99
CA ASN A 185 -10.29 -0.23 -2.85
C ASN A 185 -11.74 -0.45 -3.30
N LYS A 186 -12.16 0.24 -4.37
CA LYS A 186 -13.47 0.04 -4.97
C LYS A 186 -13.61 -1.37 -5.56
N SER A 187 -12.69 -1.80 -6.43
CA SER A 187 -12.77 -3.12 -7.06
C SER A 187 -12.59 -4.26 -6.07
N TRP A 188 -11.73 -4.07 -5.06
CA TRP A 188 -11.58 -5.00 -3.93
C TRP A 188 -12.89 -5.15 -3.16
N GLY A 189 -13.54 -4.03 -2.82
CA GLY A 189 -14.83 -4.00 -2.13
C GLY A 189 -15.95 -4.67 -2.93
N GLU A 190 -16.02 -4.44 -4.24
CA GLU A 190 -17.00 -5.07 -5.13
C GLU A 190 -16.79 -6.58 -5.23
N PHE A 191 -15.54 -7.03 -5.39
CA PHE A 191 -15.17 -8.46 -5.41
C PHE A 191 -15.53 -9.15 -4.09
N ASN A 192 -15.09 -8.61 -2.95
CA ASN A 192 -15.35 -9.22 -1.65
C ASN A 192 -16.85 -9.26 -1.32
N LYS A 193 -17.61 -8.21 -1.65
CA LYS A 193 -19.06 -8.22 -1.48
C LYS A 193 -19.73 -9.31 -2.31
N LYS A 194 -19.26 -9.57 -3.54
CA LYS A 194 -19.80 -10.64 -4.39
C LYS A 194 -19.53 -12.02 -3.81
N VAL A 195 -18.32 -12.27 -3.32
CA VAL A 195 -17.89 -13.61 -2.90
C VAL A 195 -18.30 -13.95 -1.47
N THR A 196 -18.17 -13.00 -0.55
CA THR A 196 -18.36 -13.23 0.89
C THR A 196 -19.71 -12.72 1.40
N GLY A 197 -20.37 -11.84 0.65
CA GLY A 197 -21.55 -11.10 1.12
C GLY A 197 -21.23 -9.94 2.05
N ASP A 198 -19.99 -9.84 2.54
CA ASP A 198 -19.53 -8.80 3.45
C ASP A 198 -18.90 -7.62 2.70
N LYS A 199 -19.09 -6.41 3.24
CA LYS A 199 -18.23 -5.28 2.88
C LYS A 199 -16.92 -5.44 3.65
N ILE A 200 -15.81 -5.23 2.95
CA ILE A 200 -14.49 -5.06 3.58
C ILE A 200 -14.61 -3.97 4.65
N LYS A 201 -14.23 -4.29 5.88
CA LYS A 201 -14.31 -3.40 7.04
C LYS A 201 -13.06 -2.57 7.18
#